data_AF-A0A432WR35-F1
#
_entry.id   AF-A0A432WR35-F1
#
_cell.length_a   1.000
_cell.length_b   1.000
_cell.length_c   1.000
_cell.angle_alpha   90.00
_cell.angle_beta   90.00
_cell.angle_gamma   90.00
#
_symmetry.space_group_name_H-M   'P 1'
#
loop_
_entity.id
_entity.type
_entity.pdbx_description
1 polymer ?
#
loop_
_entity_poly.entity_id
_entity_poly.type
_entity_poly.pdbx_seq_one_letter_code
_entity_poly.pdbx_strand_id
1 'polypeptide(L)'
;MRFLKQIGLLSAATLCLTAFAAQADVRELKWNELKPSDWEAPAVRDPIFYEQNPDLQVQTELDAPVVPELDGQKIKIPGYVVQLEGDDRKITEFLLVPYFGACIHVPPPPPNQIIHVTFPEGVPYPVTYDAVWVTGTLTVEHKDSELALVGYQMEADAVVSYF
;
A
#
# COMPACT_ATOMS: atom_id res chain seq x y z
N MET A 1 77.99 -18.61 10.39
CA MET A 1 77.24 -17.43 10.86
C MET A 1 76.70 -16.72 9.62
N ARG A 2 75.45 -16.98 9.21
CA ARG A 2 74.24 -16.18 9.46
C ARG A 2 74.45 -14.68 9.15
N PHE A 3 73.73 -14.14 8.15
CA PHE A 3 73.00 -12.85 8.12
C PHE A 3 72.37 -12.71 6.71
N LEU A 4 71.17 -13.26 6.51
CA LEU A 4 69.84 -12.63 6.50
C LEU A 4 69.50 -11.81 5.24
N LYS A 5 68.64 -12.43 4.42
CA LYS A 5 67.70 -11.81 3.47
C LYS A 5 66.75 -10.87 4.20
N GLN A 6 66.42 -9.72 3.60
CA GLN A 6 65.12 -9.08 3.77
C GLN A 6 64.74 -8.36 2.47
N ILE A 7 63.90 -9.04 1.67
CA ILE A 7 63.13 -8.44 0.58
C ILE A 7 61.78 -8.10 1.21
N GLY A 8 61.45 -6.82 1.31
CA GLY A 8 60.15 -6.36 1.80
C GLY A 8 59.08 -6.66 0.75
N LEU A 9 58.15 -7.55 1.09
CA LEU A 9 56.89 -7.72 0.35
C LEU A 9 55.86 -6.79 0.98
N LEU A 10 55.46 -5.73 0.27
CA LEU A 10 54.26 -4.97 0.62
C LEU A 10 53.03 -5.82 0.23
N SER A 11 52.36 -6.40 1.22
CA SER A 11 51.00 -6.92 1.03
C SER A 11 50.00 -5.77 1.12
N ALA A 12 49.44 -5.36 -0.03
CA ALA A 12 48.25 -4.52 -0.06
C ALA A 12 47.04 -5.37 0.36
N ALA A 13 46.54 -5.15 1.59
CA ALA A 13 45.33 -5.76 2.08
C ALA A 13 44.12 -5.02 1.47
N THR A 14 43.48 -5.62 0.48
CA THR A 14 42.21 -5.13 -0.08
C THR A 14 41.10 -5.37 0.95
N LEU A 15 40.69 -4.31 1.65
CA LEU A 15 39.51 -4.33 2.52
C LEU A 15 38.27 -4.45 1.61
N CYS A 16 37.69 -5.65 1.51
CA CYS A 16 36.34 -5.82 0.98
C CYS A 16 35.36 -5.24 1.99
N LEU A 17 34.88 -4.01 1.74
CA LEU A 17 33.75 -3.43 2.45
C LEU A 17 32.49 -4.16 1.97
N THR A 18 32.05 -5.19 2.70
CA THR A 18 30.72 -5.76 2.48
C THR A 18 29.70 -4.78 3.05
N ALA A 19 29.07 -4.00 2.18
CA ALA A 19 27.89 -3.22 2.54
C ALA A 19 26.78 -4.20 2.93
N PHE A 20 26.45 -4.24 4.22
CA PHE A 20 25.27 -4.95 4.71
C PHE A 20 24.06 -4.13 4.28
N ALA A 21 23.37 -4.56 3.21
CA ALA A 21 22.08 -3.99 2.88
C ALA A 21 21.11 -4.38 3.99
N ALA A 22 20.59 -3.38 4.71
CA ALA A 22 19.49 -3.60 5.65
C ALA A 22 18.28 -4.06 4.83
N GLN A 23 17.89 -5.32 5.00
CA GLN A 23 16.62 -5.80 4.46
C GLN A 23 15.52 -5.16 5.30
N ALA A 24 14.80 -4.19 4.73
CA ALA A 24 13.65 -3.61 5.41
C ALA A 24 12.63 -4.73 5.63
N ASP A 25 12.35 -5.03 6.91
CA ASP A 25 11.31 -6.01 7.25
C ASP A 25 9.97 -5.49 6.74
N VAL A 26 9.34 -6.24 5.84
CA VAL A 26 8.01 -5.93 5.34
C VAL A 26 7.02 -6.20 6.46
N ARG A 27 6.40 -5.14 6.99
CA ARG A 27 5.40 -5.24 8.05
C ARG A 27 4.05 -5.62 7.46
N GLU A 28 3.45 -6.72 7.93
CA GLU A 28 2.04 -6.97 7.65
C GLU A 28 1.19 -5.97 8.44
N LEU A 29 0.39 -5.17 7.73
CA LEU A 29 -0.44 -4.11 8.29
C LEU A 29 -1.92 -4.49 8.19
N LYS A 30 -2.70 -4.26 9.25
CA LYS A 30 -4.16 -4.44 9.25
C LYS A 30 -4.86 -3.11 9.03
N TRP A 31 -6.04 -3.13 8.42
CA TRP A 31 -6.86 -1.93 8.17
C TRP A 31 -7.15 -1.10 9.42
N ASN A 32 -7.36 -1.73 10.58
CA ASN A 32 -7.60 -1.03 11.84
C ASN A 32 -6.37 -0.25 12.35
N GLU A 33 -5.17 -0.53 11.82
CA GLU A 33 -3.94 0.19 12.17
C GLU A 33 -3.73 1.45 11.30
N LEU A 34 -4.54 1.66 10.25
CA LEU A 34 -4.54 2.90 9.44
C LEU A 34 -5.39 4.02 10.06
N LYS A 35 -5.88 3.84 11.27
CA LYS A 35 -6.64 4.84 12.01
C LYS A 35 -6.16 4.91 13.47
N PRO A 36 -6.26 6.06 14.14
CA PRO A 36 -6.10 6.14 15.60
C PRO A 36 -7.03 5.15 16.32
N SER A 37 -6.55 4.56 17.41
CA SER A 37 -7.29 3.52 18.14
C SER A 37 -8.58 4.02 18.80
N ASP A 38 -8.72 5.33 18.97
CA ASP A 38 -9.88 6.02 19.56
C ASP A 38 -10.85 6.58 18.52
N TRP A 39 -10.55 6.42 17.23
CA TRP A 39 -11.43 6.84 16.13
C TRP A 39 -12.07 5.61 15.46
N GLU A 40 -13.37 5.71 15.16
CA GLU A 40 -14.14 4.67 14.49
C GLU A 40 -15.02 5.28 13.40
N ALA A 41 -15.13 4.58 12.28
CA ALA A 41 -16.01 4.98 11.18
C ALA A 41 -17.47 4.61 11.48
N PRO A 42 -18.46 5.34 10.93
CA PRO A 42 -19.84 4.88 10.89
C PRO A 42 -19.96 3.53 10.16
N ALA A 43 -20.91 2.70 10.60
CA ALA A 43 -21.18 1.43 9.93
C ALA A 43 -21.74 1.65 8.51
N VAL A 44 -21.18 0.94 7.54
CA VAL A 44 -21.68 0.89 6.16
C VAL A 44 -22.99 0.09 6.13
N ARG A 45 -24.01 0.61 5.43
CA ARG A 45 -25.31 -0.06 5.28
C ARG A 45 -25.32 -1.02 4.10
N ASP A 46 -26.37 -1.83 4.02
CA ASP A 46 -26.60 -2.72 2.88
C ASP A 46 -26.70 -1.92 1.56
N PRO A 47 -26.16 -2.41 0.43
CA PRO A 47 -26.25 -1.74 -0.87
C PRO A 47 -27.66 -1.27 -1.26
N ILE A 48 -28.70 -2.05 -0.94
CA ILE A 48 -30.10 -1.71 -1.26
C ILE A 48 -30.52 -0.39 -0.58
N PHE A 49 -29.96 -0.09 0.60
CA PHE A 49 -30.24 1.18 1.27
C PHE A 49 -29.77 2.37 0.42
N TYR A 50 -28.58 2.29 -0.18
CA TYR A 50 -28.03 3.38 -0.99
C TYR A 50 -28.72 3.48 -2.35
N GLU A 51 -29.13 2.36 -2.95
CA GLU A 51 -29.95 2.36 -4.17
C GLU A 51 -31.28 3.12 -3.96
N GLN A 52 -31.89 2.98 -2.78
CA GLN A 52 -33.12 3.70 -2.41
C GLN A 52 -32.87 5.14 -1.96
N ASN A 53 -31.63 5.49 -1.63
CA ASN A 53 -31.23 6.80 -1.09
C ASN A 53 -29.95 7.28 -1.78
N PRO A 54 -29.97 7.55 -3.11
CA PRO A 54 -28.78 7.83 -3.90
C PRO A 54 -28.03 9.10 -3.44
N ASP A 55 -28.75 10.07 -2.85
CA ASP A 55 -28.13 11.30 -2.30
C ASP A 55 -27.19 11.01 -1.11
N LEU A 56 -27.31 9.83 -0.49
CA LEU A 56 -26.43 9.37 0.58
C LEU A 56 -25.24 8.55 0.07
N GLN A 57 -25.14 8.34 -1.26
CA GLN A 57 -24.02 7.64 -1.88
C GLN A 57 -22.82 8.58 -2.06
N VAL A 58 -22.34 9.13 -0.95
CA VAL A 58 -21.24 10.10 -0.91
C VAL A 58 -20.22 9.70 0.14
N GLN A 59 -18.95 10.01 -0.11
CA GLN A 59 -17.89 9.80 0.88
C GLN A 59 -18.15 10.66 2.12
N THR A 60 -17.98 10.09 3.31
CA THR A 60 -18.18 10.75 4.61
C THR A 60 -16.88 10.72 5.41
N GLU A 61 -16.84 11.44 6.55
CA GLU A 61 -15.65 11.52 7.41
C GLU A 61 -14.40 12.02 6.64
N LEU A 62 -14.54 13.09 5.85
CA LEU A 62 -13.46 13.59 4.99
C LEU A 62 -12.24 14.11 5.80
N ASP A 63 -12.43 14.39 7.09
CA ASP A 63 -11.41 14.78 8.05
C ASP A 63 -10.89 13.61 8.91
N ALA A 64 -11.19 12.36 8.50
CA ALA A 64 -10.76 11.17 9.22
C ALA A 64 -9.24 11.17 9.46
N PRO A 65 -8.78 11.03 10.71
CA PRO A 65 -7.37 11.15 11.05
C PRO A 65 -6.56 9.97 10.51
N VAL A 66 -5.39 10.29 9.96
CA VAL A 66 -4.36 9.32 9.53
C VAL A 66 -3.37 9.03 10.66
N VAL A 67 -2.52 8.02 10.49
CA VAL A 67 -1.46 7.64 11.44
C VAL A 67 -0.10 8.05 10.84
N PRO A 68 0.48 9.20 11.24
CA PRO A 68 1.71 9.73 10.63
C PRO A 68 2.91 8.80 10.75
N GLU A 69 2.96 7.96 11.78
CA GLU A 69 4.06 7.03 12.03
C GLU A 69 4.17 5.95 10.93
N LEU A 70 3.12 5.74 10.13
CA LEU A 70 3.15 4.79 9.00
C LEU A 70 3.87 5.34 7.77
N ASP A 71 4.20 6.63 7.73
CA ASP A 71 4.86 7.26 6.58
C ASP A 71 6.24 6.64 6.29
N GLY A 72 6.47 6.33 5.02
CA GLY A 72 7.69 5.69 4.54
C GLY A 72 7.84 4.20 4.93
N GLN A 73 6.88 3.60 5.64
CA GLN A 73 7.00 2.19 6.03
C GLN A 73 6.80 1.27 4.83
N LYS A 74 7.64 0.22 4.76
CA LYS A 74 7.43 -0.91 3.86
C LYS A 74 6.40 -1.87 4.45
N ILE A 75 5.25 -1.98 3.81
CA ILE A 75 4.14 -2.77 4.35
C ILE A 75 3.60 -3.79 3.35
N LYS A 76 2.88 -4.78 3.89
CA LYS A 76 2.04 -5.72 3.15
C LYS A 76 0.63 -5.66 3.74
N ILE A 77 -0.38 -5.44 2.92
CA ILE A 77 -1.77 -5.28 3.36
C ILE A 77 -2.73 -5.98 2.40
N PRO A 78 -3.80 -6.66 2.88
CA PRO A 78 -4.77 -7.29 2.02
C PRO A 78 -5.88 -6.30 1.67
N GLY A 79 -6.51 -6.44 0.50
CA GLY A 79 -7.68 -5.64 0.17
C GLY A 79 -8.29 -5.98 -1.18
N TYR A 80 -9.25 -5.18 -1.60
CA TYR A 80 -9.91 -5.29 -2.90
C TYR A 80 -9.51 -4.14 -3.81
N VAL A 81 -9.45 -4.40 -5.12
CA VAL A 81 -8.99 -3.45 -6.13
C VAL A 81 -10.18 -2.70 -6.72
N VAL A 82 -10.20 -1.38 -6.58
CA VAL A 82 -11.07 -0.49 -7.36
C VAL A 82 -10.22 0.16 -8.45
N GLN A 83 -10.50 -0.18 -9.69
CA GLN A 83 -9.65 0.12 -10.85
C GLN A 83 -9.77 1.60 -11.23
N LEU A 84 -8.64 2.29 -11.41
CA LEU A 84 -8.59 3.70 -11.86
C LEU A 84 -7.97 3.80 -13.26
N GLU A 85 -6.74 3.29 -13.44
CA GLU A 85 -6.07 3.27 -14.74
C GLU A 85 -5.59 1.87 -15.14
N GLY A 86 -5.64 1.57 -16.43
CA GLY A 86 -5.21 0.30 -17.00
C GLY A 86 -5.71 0.07 -18.43
N ASP A 87 -5.56 -1.15 -18.90
CA ASP A 87 -6.13 -1.67 -20.14
C ASP A 87 -6.92 -2.97 -19.88
N ASP A 88 -7.38 -3.61 -20.96
CA ASP A 88 -8.12 -4.88 -20.90
C ASP A 88 -7.30 -6.08 -20.38
N ARG A 89 -5.99 -5.89 -20.14
CA ARG A 89 -5.08 -6.93 -19.67
C ARG A 89 -4.57 -6.64 -18.27
N LYS A 90 -4.27 -5.38 -17.94
CA LYS A 90 -3.65 -5.02 -16.66
C LYS A 90 -4.10 -3.67 -16.10
N ILE A 91 -4.12 -3.58 -14.78
CA ILE A 91 -4.49 -2.39 -14.00
C ILE A 91 -3.22 -1.82 -13.35
N THR A 92 -2.90 -0.57 -13.64
CA THR A 92 -1.65 0.09 -13.19
C THR A 92 -1.88 1.12 -12.10
N GLU A 93 -3.12 1.58 -11.92
CA GLU A 93 -3.51 2.48 -10.85
C GLU A 93 -4.86 2.04 -10.27
N PHE A 94 -4.97 1.99 -8.96
CA PHE A 94 -6.17 1.53 -8.28
C PHE A 94 -6.30 2.08 -6.86
N LEU A 95 -7.51 2.07 -6.31
CA LEU A 95 -7.73 2.18 -4.87
C LEU A 95 -7.73 0.77 -4.26
N LEU A 96 -6.96 0.58 -3.21
CA LEU A 96 -7.07 -0.59 -2.34
C LEU A 96 -8.02 -0.25 -1.20
N VAL A 97 -9.00 -1.12 -0.97
CA VAL A 97 -10.06 -0.92 0.03
C VAL A 97 -10.27 -2.16 0.92
N PRO A 98 -10.82 -2.01 2.15
CA PRO A 98 -10.98 -3.10 3.11
C PRO A 98 -12.10 -4.10 2.79
N TYR A 99 -13.05 -3.77 1.91
CA TYR A 99 -14.20 -4.62 1.62
C TYR A 99 -14.63 -4.56 0.15
N PHE A 100 -15.24 -5.65 -0.31
CA PHE A 100 -15.73 -5.79 -1.67
C PHE A 100 -16.89 -4.81 -1.96
N GLY A 101 -16.91 -4.24 -3.16
CA GLY A 101 -17.97 -3.36 -3.63
C GLY A 101 -17.89 -1.90 -3.14
N ALA A 102 -16.84 -1.53 -2.39
CA ALA A 102 -16.58 -0.15 -2.02
C ALA A 102 -16.50 0.77 -3.26
N CYS A 103 -16.90 2.03 -3.10
CA CYS A 103 -16.92 3.08 -4.14
C CYS A 103 -17.91 2.86 -5.29
N ILE A 104 -18.38 1.62 -5.54
CA ILE A 104 -19.27 1.29 -6.66
C ILE A 104 -20.69 0.94 -6.18
N HIS A 105 -20.79 0.00 -5.24
CA HIS A 105 -22.09 -0.48 -4.70
C HIS A 105 -22.49 0.22 -3.40
N VAL A 106 -21.51 0.75 -2.69
CA VAL A 106 -21.66 1.53 -1.46
C VAL A 106 -20.73 2.73 -1.54
N PRO A 107 -20.93 3.79 -0.72
CA PRO A 107 -20.05 4.95 -0.74
C PRO A 107 -18.57 4.58 -0.54
N PRO A 108 -17.64 5.41 -1.03
CA PRO A 108 -16.23 5.27 -0.69
C PRO A 108 -16.02 5.27 0.83
N PRO A 109 -15.10 4.45 1.36
CA PRO A 109 -14.69 4.51 2.77
C PRO A 109 -14.15 5.90 3.16
N PRO A 110 -14.01 6.19 4.46
CA PRO A 110 -13.26 7.36 4.92
C PRO A 110 -11.83 7.38 4.35
N PRO A 111 -11.20 8.55 4.16
CA PRO A 111 -9.87 8.66 3.56
C PRO A 111 -8.81 7.78 4.25
N ASN A 112 -8.88 7.63 5.58
CA ASN A 112 -7.97 6.77 6.35
C ASN A 112 -8.23 5.26 6.20
N GLN A 113 -9.17 4.85 5.34
CA GLN A 113 -9.49 3.47 4.99
C GLN A 113 -9.44 3.23 3.47
N ILE A 114 -8.68 4.06 2.74
CA ILE A 114 -8.39 3.89 1.32
C ILE A 114 -6.90 4.14 1.08
N ILE A 115 -6.28 3.28 0.28
CA ILE A 115 -4.91 3.49 -0.20
C ILE A 115 -4.97 3.68 -1.72
N HIS A 116 -4.48 4.81 -2.23
CA HIS A 116 -4.23 5.00 -3.65
C HIS A 116 -2.92 4.30 -4.04
N VAL A 117 -2.99 3.35 -4.96
CA VAL A 117 -1.84 2.50 -5.32
C VAL A 117 -1.45 2.69 -6.78
N THR A 118 -0.17 2.90 -7.01
CA THR A 118 0.44 2.85 -8.35
C THR A 118 1.32 1.60 -8.47
N PHE A 119 1.17 0.88 -9.59
CA PHE A 119 1.92 -0.34 -9.89
C PHE A 119 2.23 -0.43 -11.39
N PRO A 120 3.36 0.12 -11.86
CA PRO A 120 3.67 0.19 -13.31
C PRO A 120 3.71 -1.16 -14.03
N GLU A 121 4.11 -2.22 -13.34
CA GLU A 121 4.09 -3.59 -13.87
C GLU A 121 2.66 -4.03 -14.21
N GLY A 122 1.71 -3.61 -13.38
CA GLY A 122 0.28 -3.80 -13.53
C GLY A 122 -0.21 -5.13 -12.95
N VAL A 123 -1.41 -5.10 -12.38
CA VAL A 123 -2.12 -6.27 -11.87
C VAL A 123 -2.88 -6.90 -13.03
N PRO A 124 -2.69 -8.20 -13.33
CA PRO A 124 -3.50 -8.88 -14.35
C PRO A 124 -5.00 -8.71 -14.05
N TYR A 125 -5.78 -8.32 -15.06
CA TYR A 125 -7.18 -7.95 -14.88
C TYR A 125 -8.00 -9.00 -14.09
N PRO A 126 -7.89 -10.33 -14.36
CA PRO A 126 -8.62 -11.35 -13.62
C PRO A 126 -8.28 -11.42 -12.12
N VAL A 127 -7.07 -11.02 -11.71
CA VAL A 127 -6.65 -11.02 -10.30
C VAL A 127 -7.39 -9.95 -9.50
N THR A 128 -7.90 -8.91 -10.17
CA THR A 128 -8.59 -7.80 -9.50
C THR A 128 -10.02 -8.13 -9.03
N TYR A 129 -10.55 -9.29 -9.42
CA TYR A 129 -11.89 -9.75 -8.99
C TYR A 129 -11.93 -10.30 -7.57
N ASP A 130 -10.80 -10.77 -7.05
CA ASP A 130 -10.68 -11.32 -5.70
C ASP A 130 -9.84 -10.39 -4.81
N ALA A 131 -9.73 -10.75 -3.52
CA ALA A 131 -8.80 -10.07 -2.63
C ALA A 131 -7.35 -10.27 -3.09
N VAL A 132 -6.54 -9.24 -2.88
CA VAL A 132 -5.10 -9.24 -3.19
C VAL A 132 -4.30 -8.89 -1.94
N TRP A 133 -3.05 -9.34 -1.91
CA TRP A 133 -2.01 -8.76 -1.06
C TRP A 133 -1.23 -7.74 -1.89
N VAL A 134 -1.11 -6.52 -1.36
CA VAL A 134 -0.25 -5.47 -1.92
C VAL A 134 0.92 -5.26 -0.99
N THR A 135 2.13 -5.32 -1.54
CA THR A 135 3.38 -4.95 -0.85
C THR A 135 3.94 -3.70 -1.50
N GLY A 136 4.33 -2.72 -0.69
CA GLY A 136 4.82 -1.44 -1.19
C GLY A 136 5.33 -0.53 -0.09
N THR A 137 5.72 0.68 -0.46
CA THR A 137 6.08 1.74 0.48
C THR A 137 4.87 2.67 0.67
N LEU A 138 4.42 2.85 1.90
CA LEU A 138 3.28 3.70 2.22
C LEU A 138 3.70 5.16 2.38
N THR A 139 2.92 6.08 1.83
CA THR A 139 3.03 7.53 2.06
C THR A 139 1.76 8.03 2.72
N VAL A 140 1.89 8.85 3.77
CA VAL A 140 0.77 9.44 4.51
C VAL A 140 0.52 10.84 3.97
N GLU A 141 -0.42 10.95 3.04
CA GLU A 141 -0.76 12.21 2.39
C GLU A 141 -2.20 12.16 1.90
N HIS A 142 -2.95 13.23 2.16
CA HIS A 142 -4.28 13.38 1.60
C HIS A 142 -4.21 13.74 0.11
N LYS A 143 -4.95 13.01 -0.72
CA LYS A 143 -4.98 13.24 -2.15
C LYS A 143 -6.36 12.96 -2.72
N ASP A 144 -6.83 13.85 -3.59
CA ASP A 144 -8.00 13.59 -4.42
C ASP A 144 -7.64 12.57 -5.50
N SER A 145 -8.38 11.47 -5.54
CA SER A 145 -8.41 10.54 -6.69
C SER A 145 -9.67 10.75 -7.52
N GLU A 146 -9.80 10.05 -8.64
CA GLU A 146 -11.00 10.13 -9.49
C GLU A 146 -12.29 9.77 -8.74
N LEU A 147 -12.22 8.85 -7.77
CA LEU A 147 -13.40 8.30 -7.08
C LEU A 147 -13.54 8.71 -5.61
N ALA A 148 -12.46 9.13 -4.95
CA ALA A 148 -12.47 9.40 -3.51
C ALA A 148 -11.29 10.28 -3.05
N LEU A 149 -11.47 10.99 -1.94
CA LEU A 149 -10.36 11.50 -1.15
C LEU A 149 -9.69 10.32 -0.43
N VAL A 150 -8.37 10.19 -0.55
CA VAL A 150 -7.59 9.16 0.14
C VAL A 150 -6.69 9.80 1.18
N GLY A 151 -6.36 9.08 2.26
CA GLY A 151 -5.39 9.50 3.28
C GLY A 151 -4.02 8.83 3.12
N TYR A 152 -3.91 7.82 2.26
CA TYR A 152 -2.70 7.04 2.05
C TYR A 152 -2.44 6.80 0.56
N GLN A 153 -1.16 6.79 0.21
CA GLN A 153 -0.67 6.42 -1.10
C GLN A 153 0.34 5.27 -0.98
N MET A 154 0.51 4.48 -2.04
CA MET A 154 1.50 3.41 -2.09
C MET A 154 2.07 3.24 -3.49
N GLU A 155 3.39 3.21 -3.58
CA GLU A 155 4.10 2.63 -4.71
C GLU A 155 4.28 1.13 -4.43
N ALA A 156 3.61 0.28 -5.21
CA ALA A 156 3.64 -1.16 -5.01
C ALA A 156 4.88 -1.79 -5.66
N ASP A 157 5.50 -2.75 -4.96
CA ASP A 157 6.51 -3.64 -5.56
C ASP A 157 5.90 -4.97 -5.98
N ALA A 158 4.82 -5.39 -5.33
CA ALA A 158 4.16 -6.65 -5.63
C ALA A 158 2.67 -6.58 -5.33
N VAL A 159 1.88 -7.12 -6.26
CA VAL A 159 0.47 -7.42 -6.06
C VAL A 159 0.26 -8.89 -6.39
N VAL A 160 -0.20 -9.65 -5.41
CA VAL A 160 -0.44 -11.09 -5.55
C VAL A 160 -1.86 -11.43 -5.12
N SER A 161 -2.43 -12.49 -5.68
CA SER A 161 -3.69 -13.04 -5.19
C SER A 161 -3.60 -13.32 -3.68
N TYR A 162 -4.71 -13.15 -2.97
CA TYR A 162 -4.77 -13.46 -1.55
C TYR A 162 -4.58 -14.97 -1.25
N PHE A 163 -4.92 -15.84 -2.21
CA PHE A 163 -4.92 -17.29 -2.10
C PHE A 163 -3.61 -17.96 -2.53
#